data_AF-A0A1W5ZYT2-F1
#
_entry.id   AF-A0A1W5ZYT2-F1
#
_cell.length_a   1.000
_cell.length_b   1.000
_cell.length_c   1.000
_cell.angle_alpha   90.00
_cell.angle_beta   90.00
_cell.angle_gamma   90.00
#
_symmetry.space_group_name_H-M   'P 1'
#
loop_
_entity.id
_entity.type
_entity.pdbx_description
1 polymer ?
#
loop_
_entity_poly.entity_id
_entity_poly.type
_entity_poly.pdbx_seq_one_letter_code
_entity_poly.pdbx_strand_id
1 'polypeptide(L)' 'MDAHLGALRDYQLLLGKEITNAEFRNFAQINSVKVTRRLLKESCIPNDSNTNAKKYTINL' A
#
# COMPACT_ATOMS: atom_id res chain seq x y z
N MET A 1 -0.22 17.58 2.96
CA MET A 1 -0.32 17.27 1.52
C MET A 1 0.18 15.85 1.37
N ASP A 2 -0.75 14.90 1.46
CA ASP A 2 -0.44 13.50 1.68
C ASP A 2 -0.39 12.79 0.33
N ALA A 3 0.66 13.06 -0.46
CA ALA A 3 0.84 12.52 -1.81
C ALA A 3 0.75 10.98 -1.86
N HIS A 4 1.11 10.32 -0.75
CA HIS A 4 0.99 8.87 -0.59
C HIS A 4 -0.48 8.39 -0.55
N LEU A 5 -1.42 9.19 -0.03
CA LEU A 5 -2.85 8.88 -0.03
C LEU A 5 -3.45 9.01 -1.44
N GLY A 6 -3.00 10.03 -2.20
CA GLY A 6 -3.37 10.18 -3.62
C GLY A 6 -2.94 8.95 -4.42
N ALA A 7 -1.68 8.55 -4.26
CA ALA A 7 -1.15 7.35 -4.92
C ALA A 7 -1.92 6.07 -4.52
N LEU A 8 -2.28 5.91 -3.25
CA LEU A 8 -3.11 4.77 -2.80
C LEU A 8 -4.49 4.77 -3.44
N ARG A 9 -5.13 5.94 -3.56
CA ARG A 9 -6.45 6.08 -4.17
C ARG A 9 -6.43 5.79 -5.67
N ASP A 10 -5.40 6.27 -6.37
CA ASP A 10 -5.19 5.98 -7.79
C ASP A 10 -4.94 4.48 -8.01
N TYR A 11 -4.10 3.88 -7.17
CA TYR A 11 -3.88 2.44 -7.19
C TYR A 11 -5.18 1.67 -6.95
N GLN A 12 -5.98 2.08 -5.96
CA GLN A 12 -7.25 1.45 -5.63
C GLN A 12 -8.23 1.48 -6.81
N LEU A 13 -8.26 2.58 -7.57
CA LEU A 13 -9.13 2.73 -8.72
C LEU A 13 -8.68 1.89 -9.92
N LEU A 14 -7.37 1.74 -10.12
CA LEU A 14 -6.79 1.05 -11.28
C LEU A 14 -6.63 -0.47 -11.08
N LEU A 15 -6.23 -0.89 -9.88
CA LEU A 15 -5.79 -2.27 -9.58
C LEU A 15 -6.66 -2.94 -8.51
N GLY A 16 -7.42 -2.16 -7.75
CA GLY A 16 -8.33 -2.64 -6.71
C GLY A 16 -7.82 -2.38 -5.28
N LYS A 17 -8.61 -2.83 -4.30
CA LYS A 17 -8.43 -2.50 -2.88
C LYS A 17 -7.31 -3.25 -2.15
N GLU A 18 -6.65 -4.20 -2.80
CA GLU A 18 -5.54 -4.97 -2.21
C GLU A 18 -4.22 -4.49 -2.80
N ILE A 19 -3.25 -4.19 -1.93
CA ILE A 19 -1.91 -3.75 -2.32
C ILE A 19 -0.85 -4.43 -1.47
N THR A 20 0.23 -4.89 -2.10
CA THR A 20 1.40 -5.41 -1.38
C THR A 20 2.43 -4.32 -1.16
N ASN A 21 3.38 -4.57 -0.25
CA ASN A 21 4.47 -3.63 -0.03
C ASN A 21 5.28 -3.39 -1.32
N ALA A 22 5.56 -4.43 -2.10
CA ALA A 22 6.34 -4.33 -3.33
C ALA A 22 5.61 -3.49 -4.40
N GLU A 23 4.31 -3.71 -4.56
CA GLU A 23 3.47 -2.96 -5.51
C GLU A 23 3.39 -1.48 -5.14
N PHE A 24 3.10 -1.16 -3.87
CA PHE A 24 3.05 0.23 -3.43
C PHE A 24 4.40 0.94 -3.62
N ARG A 25 5.48 0.21 -3.38
CA ARG A 25 6.84 0.71 -3.53
C ARG A 25 7.17 1.05 -4.98
N ASN A 26 6.76 0.18 -5.91
CA ASN A 26 6.92 0.40 -7.35
C ASN A 26 5.99 1.52 -7.86
N PHE A 27 4.76 1.60 -7.34
CA PHE A 27 3.78 2.61 -7.76
C PHE A 27 4.15 4.01 -7.26
N ALA A 28 4.42 4.15 -5.96
CA ALA A 28 4.77 5.42 -5.33
C ALA A 28 6.26 5.78 -5.46
N GLN A 29 7.06 4.94 -6.15
CA GLN A 29 8.50 5.13 -6.38
C GLN A 29 9.30 5.37 -5.08
N ILE A 30 8.92 4.67 -4.00
CA ILE A 30 9.54 4.83 -2.68
C ILE A 30 10.69 3.84 -2.53
N ASN A 31 11.95 4.26 -2.53
CA ASN A 31 13.05 3.29 -2.40
C ASN A 31 13.11 2.58 -1.04
N SER A 32 12.55 3.18 0.02
CA SER A 32 12.64 2.65 1.38
C SER A 32 11.47 1.72 1.74
N VAL A 33 11.78 0.44 1.99
CA VAL A 33 10.81 -0.55 2.50
C VAL A 33 10.22 -0.11 3.84
N LYS A 34 11.04 0.45 4.74
CA LYS A 34 10.59 0.89 6.07
C LYS A 34 9.56 2.01 5.98
N VAL A 35 9.82 3.01 5.13
CA VAL A 35 8.88 4.12 4.89
C VAL A 35 7.59 3.58 4.27
N THR A 36 7.71 2.77 3.22
CA THR A 36 6.58 2.13 2.53
C THR A 36 5.70 1.36 3.52
N ARG A 37 6.29 0.53 4.38
CA ARG A 37 5.55 -0.23 5.42
C ARG A 37 4.86 0.68 6.42
N ARG A 38 5.51 1.76 6.83
CA ARG A 38 4.93 2.72 7.77
C ARG A 38 3.72 3.41 7.17
N LEU A 39 3.83 3.92 5.94
CA LEU A 39 2.73 4.57 5.22
C LEU A 39 1.55 3.62 5.03
N LEU A 40 1.82 2.38 4.59
CA LEU A 40 0.78 1.35 4.46
C LEU A 40 0.14 0.98 5.81
N LYS A 41 0.90 1.02 6.91
CA LYS A 41 0.35 0.75 8.24
C LYS A 41 -0.48 1.93 8.79
N GLU A 42 -0.12 3.15 8.41
CA GLU A 42 -0.85 4.37 8.79
C GLU A 42 -2.13 4.55 7.97
N SER A 43 -2.14 4.10 6.70
CA SER A 43 -3.23 4.37 5.75
C SER A 43 -4.05 3.13 5.34
N CYS A 44 -3.57 1.92 5.63
CA CYS A 44 -4.21 0.67 5.18
C CYS A 44 -4.29 -0.35 6.32
N ILE A 45 -5.21 -1.30 6.15
CA ILE A 45 -5.42 -2.39 7.11
C ILE A 45 -4.57 -3.58 6.66
N PRO A 46 -3.61 -4.07 7.46
CA PRO A 46 -2.88 -5.27 7.11
C PRO A 46 -3.83 -6.46 7.08
N ASN A 47 -3.84 -7.19 5.96
CA ASN A 47 -4.58 -8.44 5.84
C ASN A 47 -3.62 -9.59 6.17
N ASP A 48 -3.89 -10.30 7.26
CA ASP A 48 -3.11 -11.48 7.67
C ASP A 48 -3.65 -12.72 6.94
N SER A 49 -3.69 -12.64 5.62
CA SER A 49 -3.88 -13.83 4.80
C SER A 49 -2.57 -14.60 4.83
N ASN A 50 -2.61 -15.82 5.38
CA ASN A 50 -1.50 -16.72 5.73
C ASN A 50 -0.61 -17.19 4.53
N THR A 51 -0.60 -16.46 3.42
CA THR A 51 0.24 -16.67 2.25
C THR A 51 1.46 -15.75 2.33
N ASN A 52 2.61 -16.21 1.80
CA ASN A 52 3.93 -15.59 1.90
C ASN A 52 4.04 -14.08 1.50
N ALA A 53 2.97 -13.46 1.02
CA ALA A 53 2.89 -12.03 0.71
C ALA A 53 1.85 -11.33 1.61
N LYS A 54 2.31 -10.52 2.57
CA LYS A 54 1.44 -9.63 3.36
C LYS A 54 0.75 -8.65 2.42
N LYS A 55 -0.56 -8.78 2.30
CA LYS A 55 -1.42 -7.85 1.57
C LYS A 55 -1.95 -6.79 2.54
N TYR A 56 -2.16 -5.60 2.03
CA TYR A 56 -2.78 -4.49 2.74
C TYR A 56 -4.07 -4.15 2.01
N THR A 57 -5.15 -3.98 2.78
CA THR A 57 -6.43 -3.53 2.25
C THR A 57 -6.50 -2.02 2.40
N ILE A 58 -6.62 -1.32 1.27
CA ILE A 58 -6.82 0.11 1.22
C ILE A 58 -8.24 0.39 1.72
N ASN A 59 -8.37 1.13 2.82
CA ASN A 59 -9.64 1.55 3.41
C ASN A 59 -9.63 3.08 3.54
N LEU A 60 -9.60 3.74 2.38
CA LEU A 60 -9.62 5.21 2.23
C LEU A 60 -11.00 5.69 1.80
#